data_AF-A0A976FPA3-F1
#
_entry.id   AF-A0A976FPA3-F1
#
_cell.length_a   1.000
_cell.length_b   1.000
_cell.length_c   1.000
_cell.angle_alpha   90.00
_cell.angle_beta   90.00
_cell.angle_gamma   90.00
#
_symmetry.space_group_name_H-M   'P 1'
#
loop_
_entity.id
_entity.type
_entity.pdbx_description
1 polymer ?
#
loop_
_entity_poly.entity_id
_entity_poly.type
_entity_poly.pdbx_seq_one_letter_code
_entity_poly.pdbx_strand_id
1 'polypeptide(L)'
;MGCAQSKTEDNVIDASSPEIEVVPAETKPVVAEDSVAEVEQPTTEKIDLPTEPEAETAEEPTTEQFKIKGHEIDEAGVVFYIVEGKSSSKKRFSDFKALVKALNNPKTLPALPFSGLGSKLRGKHNPDLIQEREMQLIIVLNAIANDAELANKEAFQKFVQC
;
A
#
# COMPACT_ATOMS: atom_id res chain seq x y z
N MET A 1 -19.59 3.51 -58.57
CA MET A 1 -18.34 4.26 -58.83
C MET A 1 -17.47 4.09 -57.58
N GLY A 2 -16.45 3.23 -57.57
CA GLY A 2 -15.11 3.47 -58.13
C GLY A 2 -14.41 4.53 -57.26
N CYS A 3 -13.41 4.21 -56.42
CA CYS A 3 -12.07 3.81 -56.85
C CYS A 3 -11.37 2.84 -55.87
N ALA A 4 -10.50 2.01 -56.45
CA ALA A 4 -9.63 1.05 -55.79
C ALA A 4 -8.15 1.50 -55.86
N GLN A 5 -7.33 0.88 -54.99
CA GLN A 5 -5.90 0.48 -55.13
C GLN A 5 -4.79 1.49 -55.51
N SER A 6 -3.69 1.46 -54.73
CA SER A 6 -2.28 1.13 -55.14
C SER A 6 -1.27 1.59 -54.06
N LYS A 7 -0.49 0.68 -53.42
CA LYS A 7 0.89 0.16 -53.70
C LYS A 7 2.02 1.04 -53.11
N THR A 8 2.66 0.57 -52.02
CA THR A 8 4.02 0.00 -51.87
C THR A 8 5.17 0.99 -52.00
N GLU A 9 6.01 1.09 -50.96
CA GLU A 9 7.46 1.02 -51.14
C GLU A 9 8.15 0.48 -49.87
N ASP A 10 9.05 -0.45 -50.14
CA ASP A 10 9.92 -1.23 -49.27
C ASP A 10 11.20 -0.40 -49.06
N ASN A 11 11.71 -0.34 -47.83
CA ASN A 11 13.10 0.07 -47.63
C ASN A 11 13.71 -0.74 -46.48
N VAL A 12 14.19 -1.93 -46.83
CA VAL A 12 15.24 -2.63 -46.11
C VAL A 12 16.53 -1.82 -46.26
N ILE A 13 17.07 -1.32 -45.14
CA ILE A 13 18.49 -0.97 -45.03
C ILE A 13 19.07 -1.81 -43.90
N ASP A 14 19.78 -2.85 -44.32
CA ASP A 14 20.68 -3.67 -43.51
C ASP A 14 22.02 -2.95 -43.30
N ALA A 15 22.73 -3.34 -42.25
CA ALA A 15 24.13 -3.06 -41.92
C ALA A 15 24.51 -1.63 -41.48
N SER A 16 24.58 -1.42 -40.16
CA SER A 16 25.88 -1.46 -39.45
C SER A 16 25.74 -0.96 -38.01
N SER A 17 26.03 -1.87 -37.09
CA SER A 17 26.36 -1.61 -35.69
C SER A 17 27.55 -0.66 -35.56
N PRO A 18 27.56 0.27 -34.59
CA PRO A 18 28.80 0.62 -33.92
C PRO A 18 28.82 -0.03 -32.53
N GLU A 19 29.68 -1.04 -32.42
CA GLU A 19 30.21 -1.55 -31.17
C GLU A 19 30.73 -0.42 -30.29
N ILE A 20 30.31 -0.46 -29.03
CA ILE A 20 30.87 0.31 -27.92
C ILE A 20 32.16 -0.39 -27.52
N GLU A 21 33.31 0.18 -27.86
CA GLU A 21 34.59 -0.17 -27.23
C GLU A 21 35.44 1.08 -27.03
N VAL A 22 35.48 1.58 -25.78
CA VAL A 22 36.64 2.30 -25.25
C VAL A 22 36.79 2.00 -23.75
N VAL A 23 37.80 1.21 -23.41
CA VAL A 23 38.54 1.19 -22.14
C VAL A 23 39.97 0.72 -22.49
N PRO A 24 41.05 1.03 -21.74
CA PRO A 24 41.15 1.62 -20.39
C PRO A 24 42.24 2.71 -20.26
N ALA A 25 42.27 3.45 -19.14
CA ALA A 25 43.52 4.00 -18.58
C ALA A 25 43.35 4.37 -17.10
N GLU A 26 44.20 3.76 -16.28
CA GLU A 26 44.43 4.02 -14.86
C GLU A 26 44.76 5.49 -14.55
N THR A 27 44.32 5.97 -13.39
CA THR A 27 45.22 6.55 -12.37
C THR A 27 44.44 6.74 -11.05
N LYS A 28 44.87 6.03 -10.01
CA LYS A 28 44.59 6.36 -8.60
C LYS A 28 45.34 7.66 -8.24
N PRO A 29 44.95 8.37 -7.17
CA PRO A 29 45.62 8.10 -5.91
C PRO A 29 44.67 7.95 -4.71
N VAL A 30 45.26 7.35 -3.67
CA VAL A 30 44.71 6.93 -2.39
C VAL A 30 45.14 7.94 -1.31
N VAL A 31 44.40 7.93 -0.20
CA VAL A 31 44.78 8.27 1.20
C VAL A 31 44.48 9.69 1.69
N ALA A 32 43.53 9.78 2.62
CA ALA A 32 43.67 10.20 4.02
C ALA A 32 42.23 10.35 4.58
N GLU A 33 41.68 9.38 5.29
CA GLU A 33 41.88 9.10 6.73
C GLU A 33 41.47 10.27 7.65
N ASP A 34 40.70 9.91 8.67
CA ASP A 34 40.47 10.62 9.92
C ASP A 34 39.30 11.62 9.99
N SER A 35 38.21 11.21 10.63
CA SER A 35 37.96 11.60 12.03
C SER A 35 36.57 11.14 12.47
N VAL A 36 36.57 10.27 13.47
CA VAL A 36 35.44 10.02 14.37
C VAL A 36 35.19 11.32 15.14
N ALA A 37 33.97 11.83 15.08
CA ALA A 37 33.48 12.83 16.02
C ALA A 37 32.21 12.28 16.69
N GLU A 38 32.46 11.51 17.76
CA GLU A 38 31.59 11.42 18.91
C GLU A 38 31.64 12.79 19.61
N VAL A 39 30.50 13.49 19.69
CA VAL A 39 30.31 14.60 20.64
C VAL A 39 28.89 14.53 21.19
N GLU A 40 28.84 13.95 22.39
CA GLU A 40 28.11 14.36 23.58
C GLU A 40 26.78 15.14 23.46
N GLN A 41 25.79 14.61 24.18
CA GLN A 41 24.57 15.29 24.63
C GLN A 41 24.89 16.60 25.38
N PRO A 42 23.93 17.55 25.43
CA PRO A 42 23.28 17.75 26.73
C PRO A 42 21.77 17.98 26.66
N THR A 43 21.05 17.22 27.49
CA THR A 43 20.15 17.70 28.57
C THR A 43 19.27 18.94 28.31
N THR A 44 17.96 18.64 28.20
CA THR A 44 16.83 19.33 28.84
C THR A 44 16.47 20.75 28.42
N GLU A 45 15.40 20.88 27.64
CA GLU A 45 14.43 21.96 27.89
C GLU A 45 13.00 21.43 27.77
N LYS A 46 12.36 21.40 28.94
CA LYS A 46 10.96 21.06 29.18
C LYS A 46 10.11 22.23 28.71
N ILE A 47 9.39 22.08 27.60
CA ILE A 47 8.31 23.01 27.23
C ILE A 47 6.99 22.34 27.63
N ASP A 48 6.50 22.81 28.77
CA ASP A 48 5.18 22.57 29.33
C ASP A 48 4.15 23.27 28.41
N LEU A 49 3.39 22.49 27.63
CA LEU A 49 2.13 22.94 27.03
C LEU A 49 0.98 22.17 27.68
N PRO A 50 0.06 22.85 28.38
CA PRO A 50 -1.16 22.24 28.87
C PRO A 50 -2.24 22.37 27.80
N THR A 51 -2.56 21.28 27.11
CA THR A 51 -3.79 21.19 26.32
C THR A 51 -4.45 19.85 26.56
N GLU A 52 -5.49 19.93 27.40
CA GLU A 52 -6.78 19.23 27.37
C GLU A 52 -6.79 17.69 27.27
N PRO A 53 -7.46 16.99 28.21
CA PRO A 53 -7.57 15.54 28.16
C PRO A 53 -8.50 15.15 27.00
N GLU A 54 -7.93 14.67 25.89
CA GLU A 54 -8.70 13.83 24.97
C GLU A 54 -9.12 12.60 25.76
N ALA A 55 -10.43 12.49 25.98
CA ALA A 55 -11.06 11.38 26.64
C ALA A 55 -10.57 10.07 26.02
N GLU A 56 -9.97 9.24 26.86
CA GLU A 56 -9.89 7.79 26.66
C GLU A 56 -11.29 7.30 26.29
N THR A 57 -11.52 7.09 24.99
CA THR A 57 -12.49 6.11 24.58
C THR A 57 -11.89 4.78 25.00
N ALA A 58 -12.36 4.25 26.12
CA ALA A 58 -12.05 2.91 26.57
C ALA A 58 -12.48 1.93 25.47
N GLU A 59 -11.57 1.60 24.57
CA GLU A 59 -11.69 0.44 23.71
C GLU A 59 -11.46 -0.78 24.61
N GLU A 60 -12.53 -1.50 24.93
CA GLU A 60 -12.43 -2.87 25.41
C GLU A 60 -11.46 -3.63 24.47
N PRO A 61 -10.62 -4.54 24.98
CA PRO A 61 -9.64 -5.24 24.16
C PRO A 61 -10.37 -6.12 23.14
N THR A 62 -10.61 -5.55 21.97
CA THR A 62 -11.13 -6.26 20.80
C THR A 62 -10.08 -7.31 20.46
N THR A 63 -10.47 -8.58 20.49
CA THR A 63 -9.52 -9.65 20.19
C THR A 63 -9.08 -9.48 18.74
N GLU A 64 -7.79 -9.22 18.52
CA GLU A 64 -7.20 -9.10 17.18
C GLU A 64 -7.18 -10.49 16.51
N GLN A 65 -8.19 -10.78 15.72
CA GLN A 65 -8.33 -12.05 15.00
C GLN A 65 -7.65 -12.01 13.61
N PHE A 66 -7.41 -10.81 13.08
CA PHE A 66 -6.83 -10.59 11.75
C PHE A 66 -5.70 -9.58 11.79
N LYS A 67 -4.73 -9.79 10.90
CA LYS A 67 -3.58 -8.90 10.65
C LYS A 67 -3.41 -8.64 9.16
N ILE A 68 -2.82 -7.51 8.80
CA ILE A 68 -2.36 -7.28 7.42
C ILE A 68 -0.83 -7.31 7.45
N LYS A 69 -0.24 -8.32 6.80
CA LYS A 69 1.22 -8.54 6.77
C LYS A 69 1.97 -7.57 5.85
N GLY A 70 1.24 -6.97 4.91
CA GLY A 70 1.76 -6.04 3.93
C GLY A 70 0.91 -6.05 2.67
N HIS A 71 1.50 -5.59 1.58
CA HIS A 71 0.86 -5.49 0.28
C HIS A 71 1.76 -5.97 -0.85
N GLU A 72 1.13 -6.30 -1.97
CA GLU A 72 1.78 -6.58 -3.24
C GLU A 72 1.10 -5.77 -4.35
N ILE A 73 1.88 -5.40 -5.37
CA ILE A 73 1.37 -4.75 -6.57
C ILE A 73 1.64 -5.70 -7.74
N ASP A 74 0.58 -6.13 -8.44
CA ASP A 74 0.72 -7.00 -9.60
C ASP A 74 1.20 -6.25 -10.85
N GLU A 75 1.46 -6.99 -11.94
CA GLU A 75 1.87 -6.43 -13.23
C GLU A 75 0.85 -5.45 -13.83
N ALA A 76 -0.44 -5.59 -13.47
CA ALA A 76 -1.50 -4.67 -13.86
C ALA A 76 -1.58 -3.41 -12.97
N GLY A 77 -0.74 -3.32 -11.95
CA GLY A 77 -0.69 -2.21 -11.00
C GLY A 77 -1.83 -2.25 -9.97
N VAL A 78 -2.41 -3.42 -9.69
CA VAL A 78 -3.44 -3.59 -8.67
C VAL A 78 -2.78 -3.87 -7.33
N VAL A 79 -3.18 -3.12 -6.30
CA VAL A 79 -2.70 -3.31 -4.92
C VAL A 79 -3.54 -4.38 -4.23
N PHE A 80 -2.86 -5.42 -3.77
CA PHE A 80 -3.41 -6.47 -2.91
C PHE A 80 -2.84 -6.33 -1.51
N TYR A 81 -3.68 -6.48 -0.50
CA TYR A 81 -3.35 -6.55 0.90
C TYR A 81 -3.35 -8.01 1.33
N ILE A 82 -2.29 -8.43 2.04
CA ILE A 82 -2.14 -9.80 2.53
C ILE A 82 -2.78 -9.87 3.90
N VAL A 83 -4.02 -10.37 3.94
CA VAL A 83 -4.80 -10.55 5.17
C VAL A 83 -4.45 -11.90 5.76
N GLU A 84 -4.00 -11.91 7.01
CA GLU A 84 -3.71 -13.10 7.80
C GLU A 84 -4.74 -13.25 8.92
N GLY A 85 -5.42 -14.39 8.95
CA GLY A 85 -6.27 -14.81 10.06
C GLY A 85 -6.12 -16.30 10.28
N LYS A 86 -7.22 -17.07 10.13
CA LYS A 86 -7.15 -18.54 10.08
C LYS A 86 -6.36 -19.05 8.87
N SER A 87 -6.41 -18.31 7.78
CA SER A 87 -5.64 -18.52 6.54
C SER A 87 -5.15 -17.16 6.04
N SER A 88 -4.09 -17.19 5.24
CA SER A 88 -3.57 -16.00 4.57
C SER A 88 -4.20 -15.86 3.19
N SER A 89 -4.78 -14.70 2.88
CA SER A 89 -5.41 -14.42 1.59
C SER A 89 -5.03 -13.04 1.06
N LYS A 90 -5.06 -12.88 -0.27
CA LYS A 90 -4.79 -11.60 -0.94
C LYS A 90 -6.11 -10.91 -1.28
N LYS A 91 -6.31 -9.68 -0.81
CA LYS A 91 -7.54 -8.90 -1.03
C LYS A 91 -7.23 -7.52 -1.57
N ARG A 92 -8.02 -7.05 -2.53
CA ARG A 92 -7.92 -5.68 -3.05
C ARG A 92 -8.78 -4.76 -2.19
N PHE A 93 -8.48 -3.46 -2.19
CA PHE A 93 -9.33 -2.48 -1.51
C PHE A 93 -10.81 -2.53 -1.97
N SER A 94 -11.05 -2.87 -3.24
CA SER A 94 -12.41 -3.07 -3.77
C SER A 94 -13.18 -4.18 -3.07
N ASP A 95 -12.49 -5.23 -2.61
CA ASP A 95 -13.10 -6.40 -1.99
C ASP A 95 -13.62 -6.05 -0.59
N PHE A 96 -12.90 -5.20 0.14
CA PHE A 96 -13.35 -4.66 1.42
C PHE A 96 -14.59 -3.77 1.26
N LYS A 97 -14.62 -2.92 0.23
CA LYS A 97 -15.83 -2.16 -0.10
C LYS A 97 -17.01 -3.07 -0.42
N ALA A 98 -16.78 -4.12 -1.19
CA ALA A 98 -17.81 -5.10 -1.51
C ALA A 98 -18.30 -5.83 -0.26
N LEU A 99 -17.40 -6.20 0.66
CA LEU A 99 -17.73 -6.79 1.96
C LEU A 99 -18.62 -5.86 2.78
N VAL A 100 -18.19 -4.62 3.05
CA VAL A 100 -18.97 -3.67 3.86
C VAL A 100 -20.35 -3.40 3.23
N LYS A 101 -20.41 -3.31 1.90
CA LYS A 101 -21.69 -3.19 1.18
C LYS A 101 -22.56 -4.44 1.35
N ALA A 102 -22.00 -5.65 1.25
CA ALA A 102 -22.72 -6.91 1.44
C ALA A 102 -23.21 -7.10 2.88
N LEU A 103 -22.55 -6.47 3.85
CA LEU A 103 -22.98 -6.41 5.25
C LEU A 103 -24.08 -5.34 5.50
N ASN A 104 -24.52 -4.63 4.44
CA ASN A 104 -25.48 -3.53 4.42
C ASN A 104 -24.97 -2.21 5.02
N ASN A 105 -23.66 -1.91 4.93
CA ASN A 105 -23.04 -0.69 5.45
C ASN A 105 -23.44 -0.41 6.92
N PRO A 106 -23.16 -1.35 7.84
CA PRO A 106 -23.49 -1.19 9.25
C PRO A 106 -22.83 0.07 9.81
N LYS A 107 -23.60 0.88 10.53
CA LYS A 107 -23.14 2.15 11.13
C LYS A 107 -22.17 1.95 12.30
N THR A 108 -22.14 0.74 12.84
CA THR A 108 -21.25 0.33 13.94
C THR A 108 -19.82 0.08 13.48
N LEU A 109 -19.60 -0.06 12.16
CA LEU A 109 -18.25 -0.29 11.65
C LEU A 109 -17.46 1.02 11.51
N PRO A 110 -16.15 0.98 11.77
CA PRO A 110 -15.23 2.04 11.40
C PRO A 110 -15.34 2.38 9.92
N ALA A 111 -15.06 3.64 9.57
CA ALA A 111 -15.08 4.08 8.19
C ALA A 111 -14.00 3.36 7.37
N LEU A 112 -14.32 3.02 6.12
CA LEU A 112 -13.32 2.54 5.17
C LEU A 112 -12.38 3.68 4.74
N PRO A 113 -11.10 3.38 4.42
CA PRO A 113 -10.16 4.38 4.00
C PRO A 113 -10.58 5.12 2.75
N PHE A 114 -10.29 6.42 2.75
CA PHE A 114 -10.78 7.34 1.77
C PHE A 114 -10.33 6.92 0.36
N SER A 115 -11.28 6.97 -0.58
CA SER A 115 -11.05 6.60 -1.98
C SER A 115 -11.61 7.62 -2.97
N GLY A 116 -11.80 8.85 -2.48
CA GLY A 116 -12.26 9.97 -3.28
C GLY A 116 -11.12 10.70 -4.01
N LEU A 117 -11.38 11.96 -4.36
CA LEU A 117 -10.53 12.77 -5.23
C LEU A 117 -9.09 12.94 -4.68
N GLY A 118 -8.93 13.13 -3.37
CA GLY A 118 -7.61 13.25 -2.73
C GLY A 118 -6.74 12.01 -2.91
N SER A 119 -7.31 10.81 -2.77
CA SER A 119 -6.63 9.54 -2.99
C SER A 119 -6.20 9.34 -4.45
N LYS A 120 -6.99 9.89 -5.39
CA LYS A 120 -6.68 9.83 -6.83
C LYS A 120 -5.52 10.77 -7.21
N LEU A 121 -5.44 11.94 -6.57
CA LEU A 121 -4.35 12.91 -6.78
C LEU A 121 -3.02 12.41 -6.22
N ARG A 122 -3.03 11.75 -5.04
CA ARG A 122 -1.82 11.15 -4.45
C ARG A 122 -1.30 9.93 -5.25
N GLY A 123 -2.17 9.30 -6.03
CA GLY A 123 -1.85 8.12 -6.83
C GLY A 123 -2.08 6.81 -6.07
N LYS A 124 -2.50 5.76 -6.80
CA LYS A 124 -2.89 4.46 -6.23
C LYS A 124 -1.75 3.68 -5.57
N HIS A 125 -0.50 4.03 -5.88
CA HIS A 125 0.72 3.38 -5.39
C HIS A 125 1.51 4.23 -4.41
N ASN A 126 0.92 5.32 -3.93
CA ASN A 126 1.54 6.15 -2.91
C ASN A 126 1.73 5.32 -1.62
N PRO A 127 2.96 5.21 -1.08
CA PRO A 127 3.26 4.34 0.03
C PRO A 127 2.50 4.73 1.30
N ASP A 128 2.41 6.03 1.62
CA ASP A 128 1.67 6.52 2.79
C ASP A 128 0.19 6.11 2.72
N LEU A 129 -0.42 6.23 1.53
CA LEU A 129 -1.81 5.89 1.30
C LEU A 129 -2.03 4.37 1.42
N ILE A 130 -1.07 3.57 0.94
CA ILE A 130 -1.12 2.12 1.10
C ILE A 130 -1.03 1.75 2.58
N GLN A 131 -0.11 2.34 3.34
CA GLN A 131 0.05 2.09 4.79
C GLN A 131 -1.20 2.52 5.58
N GLU A 132 -1.75 3.70 5.30
CA GLU A 132 -2.99 4.18 5.92
C GLU A 132 -4.13 3.19 5.67
N ARG A 133 -4.21 2.65 4.45
CA ARG A 133 -5.18 1.61 4.12
C ARG A 133 -4.94 0.33 4.88
N GLU A 134 -3.70 -0.15 4.97
CA GLU A 134 -3.38 -1.35 5.77
C GLU A 134 -3.90 -1.20 7.20
N MET A 135 -3.60 -0.09 7.86
CA MET A 135 -4.04 0.20 9.22
C MET A 135 -5.57 0.29 9.36
N GLN A 136 -6.26 0.96 8.45
CA GLN A 136 -7.72 1.08 8.58
C GLN A 136 -8.44 -0.22 8.21
N LEU A 137 -7.92 -0.98 7.24
CA LEU A 137 -8.50 -2.25 6.84
C LEU A 137 -8.39 -3.31 7.94
N ILE A 138 -7.28 -3.35 8.69
CA ILE A 138 -7.16 -4.26 9.86
C ILE A 138 -8.18 -3.90 10.94
N ILE A 139 -8.37 -2.60 11.23
CA ILE A 139 -9.35 -2.13 12.21
C ILE A 139 -10.77 -2.53 11.78
N VAL A 140 -11.13 -2.31 10.51
CA VAL A 140 -12.46 -2.69 9.98
C VAL A 140 -12.67 -4.21 10.04
N LEU A 141 -11.67 -5.02 9.68
CA LEU A 141 -11.77 -6.47 9.75
C LEU A 141 -11.99 -6.98 11.17
N ASN A 142 -11.20 -6.48 12.12
CA ASN A 142 -11.33 -6.88 13.51
C ASN A 142 -12.65 -6.38 14.12
N ALA A 143 -13.14 -5.20 13.73
CA ALA A 143 -14.47 -4.74 14.13
C ALA A 143 -15.59 -5.68 13.64
N ILE A 144 -15.54 -6.12 12.37
CA ILE A 144 -16.49 -7.11 11.84
C ILE A 144 -16.37 -8.44 12.58
N ALA A 145 -15.13 -8.89 12.86
CA ALA A 145 -14.87 -10.18 13.50
C ALA A 145 -15.33 -10.25 14.96
N ASN A 146 -15.32 -9.11 15.66
CA ASN A 146 -15.75 -9.01 17.05
C ASN A 146 -17.26 -8.76 17.19
N ASP A 147 -17.96 -8.36 16.12
CA ASP A 147 -19.42 -8.28 16.08
C ASP A 147 -20.01 -9.64 15.67
N ALA A 148 -20.67 -10.33 16.60
CA ALA A 148 -21.23 -11.66 16.36
C ALA A 148 -22.28 -11.69 15.23
N GLU A 149 -23.05 -10.62 15.02
CA GLU A 149 -24.04 -10.55 13.96
C GLU A 149 -23.38 -10.39 12.59
N LEU A 150 -22.28 -9.64 12.51
CA LEU A 150 -21.55 -9.43 11.27
C LEU A 150 -20.62 -10.61 10.95
N ALA A 151 -19.94 -11.15 11.96
CA ALA A 151 -19.02 -12.27 11.81
C ALA A 151 -19.72 -13.54 11.30
N ASN A 152 -20.96 -13.78 11.71
CA ASN A 152 -21.73 -14.95 11.26
C ASN A 152 -22.36 -14.79 9.86
N LYS A 153 -22.30 -13.59 9.26
CA LYS A 153 -22.81 -13.40 7.89
C LYS A 153 -21.94 -14.14 6.89
N GLU A 154 -22.60 -14.80 5.94
CA GLU A 154 -21.97 -15.55 4.86
C GLU A 154 -20.95 -14.70 4.07
N ALA A 155 -21.26 -13.41 3.86
CA ALA A 155 -20.37 -12.48 3.17
C ALA A 155 -18.99 -12.38 3.84
N PHE A 156 -18.94 -12.29 5.17
CA PHE A 156 -17.68 -12.21 5.91
C PHE A 156 -16.97 -13.56 5.94
N GLN A 157 -17.69 -14.65 6.17
CA GLN A 157 -17.12 -15.99 6.17
C GLN A 157 -16.46 -16.34 4.82
N LYS A 158 -17.12 -16.02 3.70
CA LYS A 158 -16.53 -16.17 2.36
C LYS A 158 -15.32 -15.27 2.15
N PHE A 159 -15.39 -14.03 2.65
CA PHE A 159 -14.28 -13.09 2.53
C PHE A 159 -13.01 -13.63 3.17
N VAL A 160 -13.08 -14.25 4.35
CA VAL A 160 -11.89 -14.73 5.09
C VAL A 160 -11.42 -16.13 4.69
N GLN A 161 -12.27 -16.94 4.04
CA GLN A 161 -11.91 -18.30 3.60
C GLN A 161 -11.27 -18.36 2.20
N CYS A 162 -11.54 -17.37 1.35
CA CYS A 162 -11.06 -17.32 -0.05
C CYS A 162 -9.73 -16.59 -0.22
#